data_AF-A0A8B5WSA3-F1
#
_entry.id   AF-A0A8B5WSA3-F1
#
_cell.length_a   1.000
_cell.length_b   1.000
_cell.length_c   1.000
_cell.angle_alpha   90.00
_cell.angle_beta   90.00
_cell.angle_gamma   90.00
#
_symmetry.space_group_name_H-M   'P 1'
#
loop_
_entity.id
_entity.type
_entity.pdbx_description
1 polymer ?
#
loop_
_entity_poly.entity_id
_entity_poly.type
_entity_poly.pdbx_seq_one_letter_code
_entity_poly.pdbx_strand_id
1 'polypeptide(L)'
;MAFYWNEEKNNQLKEERFISFERIVVAVEEDHLIDVIENPNKEKYRNKLILIVDIDGYAVCVPCVQQENGDYFLKTLFPGRKYTKEYNLGGKNE
;
A
#
# COMPACT_ATOMS: atom_id res chain seq x y z
N MET A 1 10.64 3.33 -11.96
CA MET A 1 9.69 2.45 -11.28
C MET A 1 8.31 2.97 -11.60
N ALA A 2 7.42 2.15 -12.15
CA ALA A 2 6.03 2.51 -12.38
C ALA A 2 5.09 1.66 -11.53
N PHE A 3 3.93 2.24 -11.20
CA PHE A 3 2.85 1.55 -10.50
C PHE A 3 1.71 1.27 -11.47
N TYR A 4 1.27 0.02 -11.48
CA TYR A 4 0.15 -0.47 -12.28
C TYR A 4 -0.95 -1.00 -11.37
N TRP A 5 -2.20 -0.80 -11.78
CA TRP A 5 -3.36 -1.36 -11.10
C TRP A 5 -4.48 -1.58 -12.12
N ASN A 6 -5.49 -2.34 -11.70
CA ASN A 6 -6.73 -2.44 -12.47
C ASN A 6 -7.64 -1.24 -12.13
N GLU A 7 -8.07 -0.48 -13.14
CA GLU A 7 -8.89 0.73 -12.95
C GLU A 7 -10.28 0.43 -12.37
N GLU A 8 -10.93 -0.66 -12.80
CA GLU A 8 -12.20 -1.09 -12.22
C GLU A 8 -12.04 -1.37 -10.72
N LYS A 9 -10.94 -2.01 -10.34
CA LYS A 9 -10.64 -2.27 -8.93
C LYS A 9 -10.35 -0.98 -8.15
N ASN A 10 -9.66 -0.02 -8.76
CA ASN A 10 -9.42 1.29 -8.16
C ASN A 10 -10.72 2.01 -7.86
N ASN A 11 -11.67 2.01 -8.80
CA ASN A 11 -12.97 2.66 -8.63
C ASN A 11 -13.79 1.99 -7.53
N GLN A 12 -13.81 0.65 -7.47
CA GLN A 12 -14.44 -0.07 -6.35
C GLN A 12 -13.86 0.35 -4.99
N LEU A 13 -12.54 0.44 -4.87
CA LEU A 13 -11.88 0.83 -3.61
C LEU A 13 -12.16 2.30 -3.24
N LYS A 14 -12.26 3.19 -4.22
CA LYS A 14 -12.72 4.58 -4.02
C LYS A 14 -14.12 4.63 -3.44
N GLU A 15 -15.05 3.85 -3.99
CA GLU A 15 -16.44 3.83 -3.51
C GLU A 15 -16.59 3.15 -2.15
N GLU A 16 -15.92 2.01 -1.93
CA GLU A 16 -16.06 1.23 -0.70
C GLU A 16 -15.27 1.80 0.47
N ARG A 17 -14.10 2.39 0.21
CA ARG A 17 -13.11 2.73 1.25
C ARG A 17 -12.59 4.16 1.18
N PHE A 18 -13.06 4.97 0.23
CA PHE A 18 -12.63 6.35 0.03
C PHE A 18 -11.11 6.51 -0.20
N ILE A 19 -10.41 5.44 -0.59
CA ILE A 19 -8.97 5.44 -0.86
C ILE A 19 -8.73 4.81 -2.23
N SER A 20 -7.96 5.51 -3.06
CA SER A 20 -7.56 5.08 -4.40
C SER A 20 -6.11 4.63 -4.44
N PHE A 21 -5.75 3.82 -5.43
CA PHE A 21 -4.36 3.53 -5.76
C PHE A 21 -3.59 4.80 -6.17
N GLU A 22 -4.23 5.76 -6.84
CA GLU A 22 -3.60 7.04 -7.16
C GLU A 22 -3.14 7.79 -5.90
N ARG A 23 -3.96 7.81 -4.85
CA ARG A 23 -3.61 8.42 -3.57
C ARG A 23 -2.41 7.71 -2.92
N ILE A 24 -2.34 6.38 -3.03
CA ILE A 24 -1.20 5.60 -2.56
C ILE A 24 0.06 5.98 -3.33
N VAL A 25 -0.01 6.05 -4.66
CA VAL A 25 1.16 6.38 -5.50
C VAL A 25 1.69 7.76 -5.16
N VAL A 26 0.80 8.76 -5.06
CA VAL A 26 1.19 10.12 -4.65
C VAL A 26 1.88 10.11 -3.29
N ALA A 27 1.30 9.42 -2.30
CA ALA A 27 1.90 9.34 -0.96
C ALA A 27 3.29 8.68 -0.99
N VAL A 28 3.49 7.62 -1.79
CA VAL A 28 4.80 6.99 -1.95
C VAL A 28 5.81 7.93 -2.59
N GLU A 29 5.42 8.71 -3.60
CA GLU A 29 6.28 9.72 -4.24
C GLU A 29 6.58 10.91 -3.31
N GLU A 30 5.70 11.20 -2.36
CA GLU A 30 5.87 12.20 -1.29
C GLU A 30 6.62 11.65 -0.05
N ASP A 31 7.31 10.51 -0.16
CA ASP A 31 8.11 9.90 0.91
C ASP A 31 7.29 9.39 2.13
N HIS A 32 5.97 9.16 1.96
CA HIS A 32 5.10 8.55 2.98
C HIS A 32 5.10 7.02 2.98
N LEU A 33 5.99 6.38 2.20
CA LEU A 33 6.21 4.94 2.27
C LEU A 33 6.98 4.61 3.56
N ILE A 34 6.32 3.92 4.49
CA ILE A 34 6.89 3.59 5.80
C ILE A 34 7.78 2.35 5.70
N ASP A 35 7.27 1.30 5.07
CA ASP A 35 7.94 -0.01 5.04
C ASP A 35 7.43 -0.87 3.88
N VAL A 36 8.23 -1.87 3.50
CA VAL A 36 7.92 -2.86 2.47
C VAL A 36 8.12 -4.25 3.05
N ILE A 37 7.00 -4.90 3.36
CA ILE A 37 7.01 -6.21 4.01
C ILE A 37 6.92 -7.31 2.96
N GLU A 38 7.88 -8.23 2.99
CA GLU A 38 7.85 -9.43 2.17
C GLU A 38 6.99 -10.51 2.83
N ASN A 39 6.23 -11.27 2.04
CA ASN A 39 5.50 -12.41 2.57
C ASN A 39 6.49 -13.52 2.98
N PRO A 40 6.41 -14.07 4.22
CA PRO A 40 7.39 -15.05 4.73
C PRO A 40 7.44 -16.35 3.91
N ASN A 41 6.35 -16.69 3.21
CA ASN A 41 6.28 -17.82 2.30
C ASN A 41 6.80 -17.45 0.90
N LYS A 42 8.10 -17.13 0.80
CA LYS A 42 8.78 -16.74 -0.46
C LYS A 42 8.77 -17.84 -1.52
N GLU A 43 8.75 -19.11 -1.13
CA GLU A 43 8.70 -20.25 -2.07
C GLU A 43 7.40 -20.33 -2.87
N LYS A 44 6.25 -20.05 -2.25
CA LYS A 44 4.93 -20.14 -2.90
C LYS A 44 4.46 -18.81 -3.48
N TYR A 45 5.03 -17.70 -3.01
CA TYR A 45 4.60 -16.34 -3.31
C TYR A 45 5.77 -15.42 -3.62
N ARG A 46 6.67 -15.89 -4.50
CA ARG A 46 7.78 -15.10 -5.02
C ARG A 46 7.25 -13.75 -5.56
N ASN A 47 7.89 -12.66 -5.14
CA ASN A 47 7.60 -11.27 -5.54
C ASN A 47 6.31 -10.64 -5.00
N LYS A 48 5.63 -11.26 -4.02
CA LYS A 48 4.53 -10.59 -3.31
C LYS A 48 5.06 -9.76 -2.15
N LEU A 49 4.78 -8.46 -2.22
CA LEU A 49 5.17 -7.47 -1.24
C LEU A 49 3.91 -6.81 -0.67
N ILE A 50 4.04 -6.23 0.52
CA ILE A 50 3.01 -5.39 1.12
C ILE A 50 3.67 -4.06 1.42
N LEU A 51 3.24 -3.01 0.71
CA LEU A 51 3.66 -1.65 1.02
C LEU A 51 2.85 -1.15 2.22
N ILE A 52 3.52 -0.57 3.20
CA ILE A 52 2.88 0.12 4.32
C ILE A 52 3.05 1.61 4.06
N VAL A 53 1.96 2.32 3.81
CA VAL A 53 1.97 3.74 3.43
C VAL A 53 1.21 4.53 4.49
N ASP A 54 1.79 5.64 4.94
CA ASP A 54 1.09 6.58 5.80
C ASP A 54 0.12 7.42 4.96
N ILE A 55 -1.16 7.35 5.28
CA ILE A 55 -2.18 8.22 4.69
C ILE A 55 -2.85 8.97 5.83
N ASP A 56 -2.54 10.26 5.95
CA ASP A 56 -3.13 11.16 6.94
C ASP A 56 -3.00 10.64 8.39
N GLY A 57 -1.83 10.08 8.73
CA GLY A 57 -1.57 9.52 10.05
C GLY A 57 -2.17 8.13 10.29
N TYR A 58 -2.50 7.39 9.23
CA TYR A 58 -3.02 6.03 9.30
C TYR A 58 -2.30 5.10 8.33
N ALA A 59 -1.83 3.95 8.82
CA ALA A 59 -1.16 2.96 7.96
C ALA A 59 -2.16 2.28 7.03
N VAL A 60 -1.87 2.34 5.74
CA VAL A 60 -2.58 1.60 4.70
C VAL A 60 -1.66 0.52 4.14
N CYS A 61 -2.12 -0.73 4.23
CA CYS A 61 -1.43 -1.88 3.65
C CYS A 61 -1.84 -2.05 2.19
N VAL A 62 -0.86 -2.15 1.31
CA VAL A 62 -1.09 -2.27 -0.13
C VAL A 62 -0.35 -3.50 -0.66
N PRO A 63 -1.01 -4.67 -0.71
CA PRO A 63 -0.45 -5.84 -1.34
C PRO A 63 -0.17 -5.60 -2.82
N CYS A 64 1.06 -5.84 -3.22
CA CYS A 64 1.53 -5.66 -4.59
C CYS A 64 2.42 -6.81 -5.04
N VAL A 65 2.66 -6.87 -6.35
CA VAL A 65 3.58 -7.82 -6.97
C VAL A 65 4.67 -7.04 -7.68
N GLN A 66 5.91 -7.26 -7.31
CA GLN A 66 7.06 -6.72 -8.02
C GLN A 66 7.28 -7.51 -9.32
N GLN A 67 7.35 -6.80 -10.43
CA GLN A 67 7.65 -7.34 -11.75
C GLN A 67 9.16 -7.41 -11.96
N GLU A 68 9.62 -8.27 -12.89
CA GLU A 68 11.04 -8.46 -13.18
C GLU A 68 11.71 -7.19 -13.74
N ASN A 69 10.94 -6.31 -14.37
CA ASN A 69 11.41 -5.02 -14.90
C ASN A 69 11.54 -3.91 -13.83
N GLY A 70 11.21 -4.20 -12.57
CA GLY A 70 11.25 -3.24 -11.47
C GLY A 70 9.95 -2.46 -11.25
N ASP A 71 8.87 -2.79 -11.95
CA ASP A 71 7.55 -2.18 -11.75
C ASP A 71 6.70 -2.91 -10.70
N TYR A 72 5.65 -2.25 -10.22
CA TYR A 72 4.80 -2.77 -9.14
C TYR A 72 3.36 -2.85 -9.60
N PHE A 73 2.74 -4.01 -9.43
CA PHE A 73 1.31 -4.20 -9.67
C PHE A 73 0.54 -4.24 -8.35
N LEU A 74 -0.26 -3.20 -8.09
CA LEU A 74 -1.08 -3.07 -6.88
C LEU A 74 -2.35 -3.91 -7.01
N LYS A 75 -2.58 -4.81 -6.04
CA LYS A 75 -3.73 -5.73 -6.08
C LYS A 75 -4.93 -5.22 -5.29
N THR A 76 -4.68 -4.63 -4.12
CA THR A 76 -5.70 -4.15 -3.20
C THR A 76 -5.07 -3.19 -2.20
N LEU A 77 -5.89 -2.54 -1.38
CA LEU A 77 -5.46 -1.75 -0.25
C LEU A 77 -6.43 -1.93 0.93
N PHE A 78 -5.90 -1.88 2.14
CA PHE A 78 -6.72 -1.97 3.35
C PHE A 78 -6.07 -1.23 4.53
N PRO A 79 -6.88 -0.65 5.43
CA PRO A 79 -6.37 -0.03 6.64
C PRO A 79 -5.68 -1.07 7.53
N GLY A 80 -4.46 -0.79 7.93
CA GLY A 80 -3.60 -1.66 8.72
C GLY A 80 -3.50 -1.23 10.17
N ARG A 81 -4.54 -1.40 11.00
CA ARG A 81 -4.54 -0.96 12.42
C ARG A 81 -3.33 -1.45 13.22
N LYS A 82 -2.84 -2.65 12.92
CA LYS A 82 -1.61 -3.20 13.54
C LYS A 82 -0.43 -2.29 13.25
N TYR A 83 -0.21 -1.97 11.98
CA TYR A 83 0.91 -1.14 11.52
C TYR A 83 0.75 0.31 11.93
N THR A 84 -0.47 0.84 11.98
CA THR A 84 -0.76 2.16 12.54
C THR A 84 -0.20 2.26 13.96
N LYS A 85 -0.40 1.24 14.80
CA LYS A 85 0.18 1.21 16.16
C LYS A 85 1.67 0.94 16.18
N GLU A 86 2.14 0.02 15.36
CA GLU A 86 3.55 -0.41 15.30
C GLU A 86 4.47 0.75 14.91
N TYR A 87 4.07 1.54 13.92
CA TYR A 87 4.78 2.72 13.44
C TYR A 87 4.36 4.01 14.17
N ASN A 88 3.55 3.90 15.23
CA ASN A 88 3.06 5.03 16.03
C ASN A 88 2.40 6.13 15.19
N LEU A 89 1.71 5.71 14.14
CA LEU A 89 0.87 6.57 13.32
C LEU A 89 -0.45 6.79 14.05
N GLY A 90 -0.87 8.02 14.02
CA GLY A 90 -2.06 8.49 14.68
C GLY A 90 -1.87 9.97 14.68
N GLY A 91 -2.71 10.67 13.92
CA GLY A 91 -2.77 12.12 13.98
C GLY A 91 -2.69 12.49 15.46
N LYS A 92 -1.61 13.16 15.83
CA LYS A 92 -1.60 13.96 17.04
C LYS A 92 -2.75 14.92 16.83
N ASN A 93 -3.91 14.57 17.38
CA ASN A 93 -4.90 15.57 17.77
C ASN A 93 -4.16 16.39 18.83
N GLU A 94 -3.43 17.39 18.36
CA GLU A 94 -3.05 18.55 19.16
C GLU A 94 -4.23 19.51 19.16
#